data_AF-A0A6M9PYE5-F1
#
_entry.id   AF-A0A6M9PYE5-F1
#
_cell.length_a   1.000
_cell.length_b   1.000
_cell.length_c   1.000
_cell.angle_alpha   90.00
_cell.angle_beta   90.00
_cell.angle_gamma   90.00
#
_symmetry.space_group_name_H-M   'P 1'
#
loop_
_entity.id
_entity.type
_entity.pdbx_description
1 polymer ?
#
loop_
_entity_poly.entity_id
_entity_poly.type
_entity_poly.pdbx_seq_one_letter_code
_entity_poly.pdbx_strand_id
1 'polypeptide(L)' 'MQKFEVILIEPSDLAHYWVVSYRIGDGEIEKEAIEAFDSNEAFIKFRNQMINQFKALSKSKRTKKKSNA' A
#
# COMPACT_ATOMS: atom_id res chain seq x y z
N MET A 1 9.11 -9.00 3.12
CA MET A 1 8.19 -7.87 2.92
C MET A 1 9.02 -6.73 2.37
N GLN A 2 8.59 -6.09 1.30
CA GLN A 2 9.18 -4.81 0.94
C GLN A 2 8.85 -3.84 2.07
N LYS A 3 9.88 -3.24 2.67
CA LYS A 3 9.69 -2.31 3.78
C LYS A 3 9.06 -1.05 3.20
N PHE A 4 7.96 -0.62 3.79
CA PHE A 4 7.37 0.68 3.53
C PHE A 4 7.31 1.46 4.84
N GLU A 5 7.37 2.77 4.72
CA GLU A 5 7.26 3.72 5.82
C GLU A 5 6.13 4.69 5.50
N VAL A 6 5.15 4.79 6.38
CA VAL A 6 4.11 5.82 6.27
C VAL A 6 4.66 7.11 6.89
N ILE A 7 4.61 8.18 6.11
CA ILE A 7 5.19 9.48 6.47
C ILE A 7 4.11 10.41 6.99
N LEU A 8 2.97 10.47 6.30
CA LEU A 8 1.88 11.37 6.62
C LEU A 8 0.53 10.75 6.23
N ILE A 9 -0.49 11.01 7.05
CA ILE A 9 -1.88 10.70 6.74
C ILE A 9 -2.67 11.99 6.96
N GLU A 10 -3.22 12.53 5.87
CA GLU A 10 -3.92 13.81 5.86
C GLU A 10 -5.33 13.64 5.26
N PRO A 11 -6.33 14.43 5.73
CA PRO A 11 -7.65 14.40 5.12
C PRO A 11 -7.59 14.87 3.66
N SER A 12 -8.44 14.31 2.81
CA SER A 12 -8.64 14.81 1.45
C SER A 12 -9.74 15.85 1.39
N ASP A 13 -9.73 16.70 0.36
CA ASP A 13 -10.86 17.56 0.00
C ASP A 13 -12.10 16.73 -0.40
N LEU A 14 -11.90 15.47 -0.80
CA LEU A 14 -12.99 14.53 -1.07
C LEU A 14 -13.43 13.87 0.26
N ALA A 15 -14.70 14.09 0.63
CA ALA A 15 -15.27 13.51 1.82
C ALA A 15 -15.08 11.98 1.86
N HIS A 16 -14.75 11.46 3.04
CA HIS A 16 -14.46 10.03 3.28
C HIS A 16 -13.18 9.50 2.62
N TYR A 17 -12.30 10.38 2.12
CA TYR A 17 -10.97 9.98 1.66
C TYR A 17 -9.86 10.60 2.52
N TRP A 18 -8.80 9.82 2.69
CA TRP A 18 -7.57 10.21 3.36
C TRP A 18 -6.39 9.93 2.44
N VAL A 19 -5.46 10.88 2.36
CA VAL A 19 -4.24 10.74 1.56
C VAL A 19 -3.14 10.20 2.45
N VAL A 20 -2.59 9.03 2.09
CA VAL A 20 -1.45 8.42 2.74
C VAL A 20 -0.21 8.69 1.90
N SER A 21 0.74 9.43 2.46
CA SER A 21 2.07 9.61 1.87
C SER A 21 3.03 8.59 2.47
N TYR A 22 3.73 7.83 1.63
CA TYR A 22 4.56 6.72 2.07
C TYR A 22 5.81 6.57 1.21
N ARG A 23 6.85 5.92 1.74
CA ARG A 23 8.07 5.55 1.02
C ARG A 23 8.18 4.04 0.92
N ILE A 24 8.60 3.53 -0.24
CA ILE A 24 8.96 2.12 -0.43
C ILE A 24 10.48 2.02 -0.58
N GLY A 25 11.14 1.25 0.30
CA GLY A 25 12.61 1.11 0.28
C GLY A 25 13.34 2.46 0.42
N ASP A 26 14.42 2.64 -0.33
CA ASP A 26 15.22 3.88 -0.36
C ASP A 26 14.71 4.89 -1.41
N GLY A 27 13.47 4.71 -1.88
CA GLY A 27 12.92 5.40 -3.05
C GLY A 27 12.16 6.70 -2.77
N GLU A 28 11.40 7.11 -3.79
CA GLU A 28 10.55 8.30 -3.77
C GLU A 28 9.35 8.16 -2.82
N ILE A 29 8.78 9.30 -2.44
CA ILE A 29 7.55 9.38 -1.66
C ILE A 29 6.38 9.28 -2.62
N GLU A 30 5.57 8.25 -2.45
CA GLU A 30 4.33 8.05 -3.17
C GLU A 30 3.13 8.51 -2.32
N LYS A 31 2.01 8.79 -3.00
CA LYS A 31 0.75 9.17 -2.36
C LYS A 31 -0.37 8.26 -2.84
N GLU A 32 -1.22 7.80 -1.93
CA GLU A 32 -2.40 7.01 -2.24
C GLU A 32 -3.63 7.55 -1.50
N ALA A 33 -4.75 7.67 -2.19
CA ALA A 33 -6.02 8.08 -1.60
C ALA A 33 -6.80 6.84 -1.13
N ILE A 34 -7.16 6.82 0.14
CA ILE A 34 -7.81 5.69 0.82
C ILE A 34 -9.17 6.14 1.33
N GLU A 35 -10.21 5.43 0.93
CA GLU A 35 -11.55 5.64 1.46
C GLU A 35 -11.65 5.13 2.90
N ALA A 36 -11.89 6.03 3.85
CA ALA A 36 -11.94 5.75 5.28
C ALA A 36 -12.69 6.83 6.04
N PHE A 37 -13.28 6.44 7.18
CA PHE A 37 -13.94 7.37 8.08
C PHE A 37 -12.94 8.28 8.81
N ASP A 38 -11.82 7.71 9.25
CA ASP A 38 -10.75 8.42 9.95
C ASP A 38 -9.34 8.00 9.51
N SER A 39 -8.33 8.68 10.03
CA SER A 39 -6.91 8.45 9.69
C SER A 39 -6.40 7.06 10.12
N ASN A 40 -6.95 6.49 11.20
CA ASN A 40 -6.52 5.18 11.69
C ASN A 40 -7.09 4.07 10.81
N GLU A 41 -8.36 4.18 10.41
CA GLU A 41 -8.96 3.28 9.43
C GLU A 41 -8.22 3.36 8.09
N ALA A 42 -7.85 4.56 7.64
CA ALA A 42 -7.05 4.76 6.43
C ALA A 42 -5.71 4.01 6.51
N PHE A 43 -4.99 4.13 7.64
CA PHE A 43 -3.73 3.43 7.87
C PHE A 43 -3.90 1.90 7.78
N ILE A 44 -4.91 1.35 8.46
CA ILE A 44 -5.15 -0.10 8.50
C ILE A 44 -5.47 -0.62 7.10
N LYS A 45 -6.35 0.07 6.36
CA LYS A 45 -6.72 -0.29 4.98
C LYS A 45 -5.51 -0.25 4.06
N PHE A 46 -4.73 0.84 4.09
CA PHE A 46 -3.50 0.98 3.31
C PHE A 46 -2.51 -0.17 3.60
N ARG A 47 -2.23 -0.44 4.88
CA ARG A 47 -1.33 -1.53 5.29
C ARG A 47 -1.80 -2.88 4.73
N ASN A 48 -3.09 -3.16 4.79
CA ASN A 48 -3.67 -4.40 4.29
C ASN A 48 -3.57 -4.50 2.76
N GLN A 49 -3.78 -3.40 2.03
CA GLN A 49 -3.55 -3.34 0.58
C GLN A 49 -2.09 -3.66 0.24
N MET A 50 -1.12 -3.04 0.91
CA MET A 50 0.31 -3.30 0.69
C MET A 50 0.69 -4.76 0.95
N ILE A 51 0.15 -5.37 2.00
CA ILE A 51 0.32 -6.81 2.28
C ILE A 51 -0.23 -7.66 1.14
N ASN A 52 -1.41 -7.32 0.63
CA ASN A 52 -2.08 -8.07 -0.43
C ASN A 52 -1.36 -7.94 -1.77
N GLN A 53 -0.90 -6.75 -2.13
CA GLN A 53 -0.09 -6.52 -3.33
C GLN A 53 1.21 -7.34 -3.28
N PHE A 54 1.90 -7.34 -2.13
CA PHE A 54 3.10 -8.16 -1.96
C PHE A 54 2.80 -9.66 -2.09
N LYS A 55 1.71 -10.14 -1.47
CA LYS A 55 1.28 -11.54 -1.59
C LYS A 55 0.98 -11.89 -3.05
N ALA A 56 0.27 -11.04 -3.78
CA ALA A 56 -0.06 -11.26 -5.19
C ALA A 56 1.19 -11.35 -6.08
N LEU A 57 2.15 -10.42 -5.90
CA LEU A 57 3.43 -10.44 -6.60
C LEU A 57 4.23 -11.73 -6.30
N SER A 58 4.24 -12.19 -5.05
CA SER A 58 4.92 -13.44 -4.67
C SER A 58 4.29 -14.69 -5.30
N LYS A 59 2.96 -14.73 -5.44
CA LYS A 59 2.24 -15.82 -6.10
C LYS A 59 2.52 -15.85 -7.60
N SER A 60 2.52 -14.69 -8.25
CA SER A 60 2.84 -14.54 -9.68
C SER A 60 4.27 -14.98 -10.02
N LYS A 61 5.26 -14.70 -9.15
CA LYS A 61 6.64 -15.21 -9.32
C LYS A 61 6.74 -16.74 -9.21
N ARG A 62 5.92 -17.38 -8.37
CA ARG A 62 5.91 -18.85 -8.20
C ARG A 62 5.31 -19.58 -9.40
N THR A 63 4.27 -19.04 -10.02
CA THR A 63 3.65 -19.66 -11.22
C THR A 63 4.56 -19.59 -12.44
N LYS A 64 5.26 -18.46 -12.67
CA LYS A 64 6.25 -18.34 -13.75
C LYS A 64 7.44 -19.31 -13.63
N LYS A 65 7.87 -19.65 -12.40
CA LYS A 65 8.97 -20.60 -12.18
C LYS A 65 8.56 -22.06 -12.49
N LYS A 66 7.27 -22.38 -12.39
CA LYS A 66 6.75 -23.74 -12.65
C LYS A 66 6.43 -23.99 -14.12
N SER A 67 6.28 -22.94 -14.94
CA SER A 67 6.04 -23.05 -16.38
C SER A 67 7.33 -23.07 -17.23
N ASN A 68 8.49 -22.79 -16.62
CA ASN A 68 9.81 -22.85 -17.27
C ASN A 68 10.67 -24.03 -16.75
N ALA A 69 10.05 -25.03 -16.11
CA ALA A 69 10.72 -26.22 -15.58
C ALA A 69 10.07 -27.49 -16.14
#